data_AF-A0A0D3CGX2-F1
#
_entry.id   AF-A0A0D3CGX2-F1
#
_cell.length_a   1.000
_cell.length_b   1.000
_cell.length_c   1.000
_cell.angle_alpha   90.00
_cell.angle_beta   90.00
_cell.angle_gamma   90.00
#
_symmetry.space_group_name_H-M   'P 1'
#
loop_
_entity.id
_entity.type
_entity.pdbx_description
1 polymer ?
#
loop_
_entity_poly.entity_id
_entity_poly.type
_entity_poly.pdbx_seq_one_letter_code
_entity_poly.pdbx_strand_id
1 'polypeptide(L)'
;MLLAPPGTGPCNPTPTLEEKSRRWTQLNSKRYGNNKRRFGHVETQKEEMPPEHVRKIIKDHGDMSSKKFTHDKRVYLGALKFVPHAVFKLLENMPMPWEQVRDVKVLYHVTGAITFVNEIPWVVEPIYMAQWKTMWIMMRREKRDRRHFKRMRFPPFDDEEPPLDYADNLLDVETLEAIQMELDEERIPLCTLGFTTTSRWRWNLSLPIMATPHRLAGQLLSDNIIDRNYFYLFDKESFFTAKALNMCIPGGPKFEPLYRDMDQGDEDWNEFNDITKLIIRSPLRTEYRIAFPNLYNNRPRKVKLGAYHSPMVMYVKTEDPDLPAFYYDPLIHPISSNTNKERRKRKFYDDYDDEEKDDFTLPEGVEPLLKDTKLYTDTTSAGISLLFAPRPFNMRSGRTRRSEDIPLVSEWFKEHCPQSYPVKVRVSYQKLLKCYVLNELHSRPPKSHKKKHLFRSVAATKFFQSIELDWVEAGLQVCRQGHNMLNLLIHRKGLNYLHLDYI
;
A
#
# COMPACT_ATOMS: atom_id res chain seq x y z
N MET A 1 21.70 102.72 21.84
CA MET A 1 22.59 101.67 21.29
C MET A 1 22.03 100.33 21.76
N LEU A 2 21.53 99.53 20.82
CA LEU A 2 20.78 98.29 21.04
C LEU A 2 21.72 97.12 21.34
N LEU A 3 21.37 96.33 22.36
CA LEU A 3 22.01 95.05 22.72
C LEU A 3 21.61 93.96 21.70
N ALA A 4 22.60 93.21 21.22
CA ALA A 4 22.46 92.13 20.25
C ALA A 4 21.92 90.81 20.87
N PRO A 5 21.26 89.94 20.09
CA PRO A 5 20.60 88.72 20.58
C PRO A 5 21.58 87.53 20.74
N PRO A 6 21.20 86.47 21.48
CA PRO A 6 22.07 85.32 21.74
C PRO A 6 22.21 84.40 20.53
N GLY A 7 23.40 83.80 20.41
CA GLY A 7 23.83 83.01 19.27
C GLY A 7 23.01 81.75 19.00
N THR A 8 22.73 81.52 17.72
CA THR A 8 22.32 80.23 17.17
C THR A 8 23.52 79.29 17.12
N GLY A 9 23.35 78.08 17.67
CA GLY A 9 24.36 77.01 17.55
C GLY A 9 24.61 76.58 16.10
N PRO A 10 25.74 75.90 15.82
CA PRO A 10 26.16 75.59 14.46
C PRO A 10 25.17 74.66 13.76
N CYS A 11 24.72 75.08 12.58
CA CYS A 11 23.95 74.27 11.64
C CYS A 11 24.84 73.12 11.14
N ASN A 12 24.38 71.88 11.29
CA ASN A 12 25.08 70.70 10.75
C ASN A 12 25.36 70.88 9.25
N PRO A 13 26.56 70.52 8.76
CA PRO A 13 26.90 70.65 7.35
C PRO A 13 25.92 69.82 6.51
N THR A 14 25.33 70.45 5.50
CA THR A 14 24.47 69.78 4.53
C THR A 14 25.29 68.69 3.81
N PRO A 15 24.83 67.43 3.78
CA PRO A 15 25.58 66.37 3.12
C PRO A 15 25.72 66.71 1.62
N THR A 16 26.90 66.49 1.07
CA THR A 16 27.18 66.69 -0.36
C THR A 16 26.23 65.81 -1.19
N LEU A 17 25.84 66.31 -2.37
CA LEU A 17 24.85 65.65 -3.24
C LEU A 17 25.26 64.22 -3.63
N GLU A 18 26.57 63.98 -3.72
CA GLU A 18 27.19 62.68 -3.99
C GLU A 18 26.99 61.67 -2.85
N GLU A 19 27.13 62.10 -1.59
CA GLU A 19 26.87 61.24 -0.43
C GLU A 19 25.39 60.89 -0.34
N LYS A 20 24.50 61.83 -0.65
CA LYS A 20 23.06 61.60 -0.71
C LYS A 20 22.71 60.60 -1.83
N SER A 21 23.34 60.72 -3.01
CA SER A 21 23.20 59.78 -4.13
C SER A 21 23.70 58.36 -3.79
N ARG A 22 24.85 58.25 -3.13
CA ARG A 22 25.39 56.95 -2.67
C ARG A 22 24.48 56.30 -1.62
N ARG A 23 24.02 57.07 -0.62
CA ARG A 23 23.07 56.58 0.39
C ARG A 23 21.74 56.17 -0.25
N TRP A 24 21.24 56.93 -1.21
CA TRP A 24 20.04 56.59 -1.97
C TRP A 24 20.22 55.28 -2.76
N THR A 25 21.32 55.13 -3.47
CA THR A 25 21.63 53.93 -4.25
C THR A 25 21.76 52.69 -3.35
N GLN A 26 22.45 52.80 -2.22
CA GLN A 26 22.56 51.73 -1.22
C GLN A 26 21.21 51.38 -0.58
N LEU A 27 20.37 52.39 -0.35
CA LEU A 27 19.05 52.20 0.23
C LEU A 27 18.11 51.54 -0.79
N ASN A 28 18.19 51.93 -2.05
CA ASN A 28 17.41 51.34 -3.14
C ASN A 28 17.85 49.91 -3.46
N SER A 29 19.17 49.66 -3.47
CA SER A 29 19.72 48.32 -3.65
C SER A 29 19.42 47.42 -2.45
N LYS A 30 19.38 47.92 -1.21
CA LYS A 30 18.90 47.12 -0.07
C LYS A 30 17.39 46.93 -0.08
N ARG A 31 16.61 47.94 -0.46
CA ARG A 31 15.14 47.93 -0.43
C ARG A 31 14.55 47.01 -1.50
N TYR A 32 15.09 47.06 -2.72
CA TYR A 32 14.62 46.29 -3.87
C TYR A 32 15.59 45.20 -4.34
N GLY A 33 16.79 45.10 -3.74
CA GLY A 33 17.75 44.06 -4.08
C GLY A 33 17.42 42.73 -3.41
N ASN A 34 17.55 41.69 -4.23
CA ASN A 34 17.19 40.30 -3.99
C ASN A 34 15.72 40.05 -3.63
N ASN A 35 15.22 38.93 -4.16
CA ASN A 35 13.82 38.47 -4.04
C ASN A 35 13.30 38.41 -2.59
N LYS A 36 14.16 38.54 -1.56
CA LYS A 36 13.86 38.47 -0.12
C LYS A 36 12.84 39.51 0.39
N ARG A 37 12.74 40.66 -0.27
CA ARG A 37 11.82 41.75 0.12
C ARG A 37 10.60 41.91 -0.79
N ARG A 38 10.44 41.01 -1.78
CA ARG A 38 9.24 41.00 -2.63
C ARG A 38 8.05 40.44 -1.84
N PHE A 39 6.88 41.02 -2.05
CA PHE A 39 5.63 40.48 -1.52
C PHE A 39 5.41 39.07 -2.08
N GLY A 40 5.18 38.09 -1.20
CA GLY A 40 5.12 36.67 -1.57
C GLY A 40 6.48 35.94 -1.52
N HIS A 41 7.55 36.58 -1.05
CA HIS A 41 8.80 35.86 -0.76
C HIS A 41 8.58 34.86 0.38
N VAL A 42 8.91 33.60 0.09
CA VAL A 42 8.95 32.53 1.10
C VAL A 42 10.40 32.41 1.55
N GLU A 43 10.64 32.53 2.87
CA GLU A 43 11.96 32.30 3.44
C GLU A 43 12.51 30.92 3.04
N THR A 44 13.83 30.81 3.02
CA THR A 44 14.54 29.54 2.75
C THR A 44 14.04 28.45 3.69
N GLN A 45 13.84 27.24 3.14
CA GLN A 45 13.47 26.08 3.94
C GLN A 45 14.51 25.84 5.02
N LYS A 46 14.05 25.38 6.19
CA LYS A 46 14.95 24.96 7.26
C LYS A 46 15.83 23.83 6.77
N GLU A 47 17.12 23.98 6.98
CA GLU A 47 18.09 22.94 6.70
C GLU A 47 18.00 21.83 7.77
N GLU A 48 18.47 20.64 7.40
CA GLU A 48 18.53 19.50 8.30
C GLU A 48 19.64 19.71 9.33
N MET A 49 19.33 19.41 10.60
CA MET A 49 20.28 19.55 11.70
C MET A 49 21.16 18.29 11.82
N PRO A 50 22.36 18.37 12.42
CA PRO A 50 23.20 17.18 12.66
C PRO A 50 22.58 16.21 13.70
N PRO A 51 22.65 14.87 13.50
CA PRO A 51 22.06 13.84 14.38
C PRO A 51 22.48 13.97 15.85
N GLU A 52 23.73 14.38 16.08
CA GLU A 52 24.25 14.62 17.43
C GLU A 52 23.51 15.68 18.22
N HIS A 53 22.85 16.63 17.55
CA HIS A 53 22.11 17.69 18.21
C HIS A 53 20.92 17.14 19.01
N VAL A 54 20.11 16.26 18.41
CA VAL A 54 18.96 15.68 19.11
C VAL A 54 19.38 14.65 20.14
N ARG A 55 20.41 13.83 19.84
CA ARG A 55 21.01 12.87 20.79
C ARG A 55 21.42 13.55 22.08
N LYS A 56 22.19 14.65 21.96
CA LYS A 56 22.64 15.44 23.10
C LYS A 56 21.48 16.06 23.87
N ILE A 57 20.48 16.62 23.18
CA ILE A 57 19.30 17.20 23.85
C ILE A 57 18.58 16.14 24.67
N ILE A 58 18.30 14.97 24.10
CA ILE A 58 17.58 13.89 24.78
C ILE A 58 18.39 13.35 25.97
N LYS A 59 19.70 13.19 25.81
CA LYS A 59 20.61 12.73 26.89
C LYS A 59 20.70 13.76 28.03
N ASP A 60 20.80 15.04 27.71
CA ASP A 60 20.86 16.13 28.70
C ASP A 60 19.56 16.26 29.50
N HIS A 61 18.39 16.03 28.88
CA HIS A 61 17.10 16.11 29.56
C HIS A 61 16.80 14.88 30.44
N GLY A 62 17.33 13.70 30.08
CA GLY A 62 17.25 12.48 30.88
C GLY A 62 15.81 12.12 31.28
N ASP A 63 15.58 11.95 32.57
CA ASP A 63 14.28 11.63 33.21
C ASP A 63 13.51 12.88 33.69
N MET A 64 13.99 14.08 33.36
CA MET A 64 13.42 15.36 33.84
C MET A 64 13.43 15.53 35.37
N SER A 65 14.27 14.79 36.11
CA SER A 65 14.46 14.98 37.56
C SER A 65 15.20 16.29 37.89
N SER A 66 16.11 16.71 37.01
CA SER A 66 16.96 17.90 37.20
C SER A 66 16.17 19.20 37.29
N LYS A 67 16.54 20.06 38.25
CA LYS A 67 15.95 21.39 38.44
C LYS A 67 16.21 22.34 37.26
N LYS A 68 17.26 22.07 36.47
CA LYS A 68 17.66 22.88 35.31
C LYS A 68 16.55 22.97 34.25
N PHE A 69 15.83 21.87 34.03
CA PHE A 69 14.80 21.74 32.98
C PHE A 69 13.36 21.89 33.52
N THR A 70 13.19 22.59 34.64
CA THR A 70 11.87 22.83 35.26
C THR A 70 10.89 23.55 34.33
N HIS A 71 11.37 24.50 33.53
CA HIS A 71 10.57 25.25 32.56
C HIS A 71 10.03 24.33 31.44
N ASP A 72 10.78 23.30 31.07
CA ASP A 72 10.47 22.40 29.97
C ASP A 72 9.47 21.30 30.36
N LYS A 73 9.32 20.99 31.66
CA LYS A 73 8.34 20.00 32.17
C LYS A 73 6.91 20.28 31.68
N ARG A 74 6.54 21.56 31.56
CA ARG A 74 5.23 21.97 31.03
C ARG A 74 5.07 21.61 29.55
N VAL A 75 6.13 21.73 28.77
CA VAL A 75 6.13 21.42 27.33
C VAL A 75 6.02 19.91 27.11
N TYR A 76 6.77 19.10 27.86
CA TYR A 76 6.67 17.63 27.83
C TYR A 76 5.24 17.16 28.11
N LEU A 77 4.61 17.67 29.18
CA LEU A 77 3.21 17.33 29.48
C LEU A 77 2.23 17.80 28.40
N GLY A 78 2.51 18.93 27.74
CA GLY A 78 1.71 19.41 26.61
C GLY A 78 1.85 18.51 25.37
N ALA A 79 3.02 17.92 25.18
CA ALA A 79 3.33 17.04 24.05
C ALA A 79 2.64 15.66 24.16
N LEU A 80 2.25 15.23 25.36
CA LEU A 80 1.52 13.97 25.61
C LEU A 80 0.29 13.80 24.71
N LYS A 81 -0.40 14.91 24.38
CA LYS A 81 -1.54 14.91 23.45
C LYS A 81 -1.22 14.34 22.07
N PHE A 82 0.03 14.48 21.61
CA PHE A 82 0.46 14.09 20.27
C PHE A 82 1.21 12.75 20.23
N VAL A 83 1.45 12.10 21.38
CA VAL A 83 2.11 10.80 21.46
C VAL A 83 1.43 9.73 20.60
N PRO A 84 0.09 9.59 20.56
CA PRO A 84 -0.55 8.61 19.67
C PRO A 84 -0.22 8.84 18.19
N HIS A 85 -0.01 10.10 17.77
CA HIS A 85 0.37 10.43 16.40
C HIS A 85 1.85 10.12 16.13
N ALA A 86 2.74 10.34 17.12
CA ALA A 86 4.14 9.93 17.02
C ALA A 86 4.28 8.41 16.91
N VAL A 87 3.58 7.66 17.76
CA VAL A 87 3.55 6.19 17.74
C VAL A 87 3.01 5.67 16.41
N PHE A 88 1.91 6.26 15.90
CA PHE A 88 1.36 5.88 14.60
C PHE A 88 2.40 6.03 13.48
N LYS A 89 3.09 7.17 13.40
CA LYS A 89 4.10 7.43 12.37
C LYS A 89 5.36 6.57 12.51
N LEU A 90 5.74 6.24 13.74
CA LEU A 90 6.84 5.33 14.03
C LEU A 90 6.52 3.92 13.52
N LEU A 91 5.35 3.39 13.87
CA LEU A 91 4.91 2.05 13.45
C LEU A 91 4.61 1.96 11.94
N GLU A 92 4.13 3.04 11.33
CA GLU A 92 3.92 3.10 9.87
C GLU A 92 5.24 2.90 9.10
N ASN A 93 6.37 3.38 9.63
CA ASN A 93 7.68 3.33 8.98
C ASN A 93 8.61 2.22 9.51
N MET A 94 8.06 1.14 10.09
CA MET A 94 8.86 -0.02 10.50
C MET A 94 9.78 -0.52 9.36
N PRO A 95 11.06 -0.80 9.64
CA PRO A 95 11.97 -1.44 8.69
C PRO A 95 11.41 -2.79 8.26
N MET A 96 11.55 -3.09 6.97
CA MET A 96 11.10 -4.37 6.43
C MET A 96 12.16 -5.46 6.67
N PRO A 97 11.81 -6.76 6.71
CA PRO A 97 12.77 -7.82 7.08
C PRO A 97 14.00 -7.98 6.16
N TRP A 98 13.97 -7.40 4.97
CA TRP A 98 15.07 -7.36 4.00
C TRP A 98 15.97 -6.11 4.14
N GLU A 99 15.62 -5.19 5.05
CA GLU A 99 16.37 -3.98 5.38
C GLU A 99 17.11 -4.20 6.71
N GLN A 100 18.38 -3.81 6.78
CA GLN A 100 19.16 -3.87 8.03
C GLN A 100 18.94 -2.61 8.88
N VAL A 101 19.15 -1.46 8.25
CA VAL A 101 19.01 -0.12 8.84
C VAL A 101 18.06 0.67 7.96
N ARG A 102 17.23 1.50 8.58
CA ARG A 102 16.35 2.42 7.87
C ARG A 102 16.47 3.81 8.49
N ASP A 103 17.13 4.70 7.77
CA ASP A 103 17.15 6.11 8.10
C ASP A 103 15.81 6.74 7.71
N VAL A 104 15.22 7.47 8.66
CA VAL A 104 13.93 8.11 8.52
C VAL A 104 14.05 9.59 8.84
N LYS A 105 13.38 10.44 8.04
CA LYS A 105 13.25 11.86 8.36
C LYS A 105 12.39 12.04 9.60
N VAL A 106 12.96 12.72 10.58
CA VAL A 106 12.39 12.99 11.88
C VAL A 106 12.18 14.49 12.05
N LEU A 107 11.04 14.84 12.64
CA LEU A 107 10.70 16.19 13.09
C LEU A 107 10.61 16.18 14.61
N TYR A 108 11.57 16.80 15.28
CA TYR A 108 11.66 16.81 16.74
C TYR A 108 11.49 18.21 17.32
N HIS A 109 10.98 18.29 18.55
CA HIS A 109 10.87 19.55 19.29
C HIS A 109 12.27 19.99 19.78
N VAL A 110 12.57 21.29 19.76
CA VAL A 110 13.89 21.84 20.16
C VAL A 110 14.31 21.50 21.59
N THR A 111 13.36 21.21 22.48
CA THR A 111 13.63 20.75 23.86
C THR A 111 13.69 19.23 23.99
N GLY A 112 13.58 18.46 22.90
CA GLY A 112 13.50 17.00 22.94
C GLY A 112 12.19 16.44 23.50
N ALA A 113 11.15 17.29 23.61
CA ALA A 113 9.86 16.90 24.20
C ALA A 113 9.18 15.77 23.42
N ILE A 114 9.16 15.84 22.08
CA ILE A 114 8.55 14.81 21.23
C ILE A 114 9.29 14.71 19.91
N THR A 115 9.37 13.48 19.40
CA THR A 115 9.98 13.12 18.13
C THR A 115 8.91 12.51 17.21
N PHE A 116 8.74 13.04 16.00
CA PHE A 116 7.81 12.52 14.98
C PHE A 116 8.59 11.99 13.78
N VAL A 117 8.21 10.81 13.26
CA VAL A 117 8.68 10.38 11.94
C VAL A 117 7.86 11.09 10.85
N ASN A 118 8.51 11.90 10.03
CA ASN A 118 7.92 12.74 8.99
C ASN A 118 7.99 12.10 7.59
N GLU A 119 7.72 10.80 7.52
CA GLU A 119 7.73 10.04 6.27
C GLU A 119 6.48 9.21 6.09
N ILE A 120 6.09 8.98 4.83
CA ILE A 120 5.03 8.05 4.46
C ILE A 120 5.70 6.98 3.59
N PRO A 121 5.59 5.68 3.93
CA PRO A 121 6.28 4.60 3.23
C PRO A 121 5.61 4.32 1.88
N TRP A 122 6.08 5.00 0.83
CA TRP A 122 5.63 4.76 -0.53
C TRP A 122 6.37 3.56 -1.12
N VAL A 123 5.60 2.55 -1.52
CA VAL A 123 6.14 1.33 -2.13
C VAL A 123 5.53 1.10 -3.51
N VAL A 124 6.29 0.45 -4.38
CA VAL A 124 5.84 0.00 -5.70
C VAL A 124 5.17 -1.36 -5.51
N GLU A 125 3.86 -1.42 -5.77
CA GLU A 125 3.01 -2.59 -5.48
C GLU A 125 3.57 -3.94 -6.00
N PRO A 126 3.95 -4.11 -7.28
CA PRO A 126 4.47 -5.39 -7.77
C PRO A 126 5.82 -5.78 -7.15
N ILE A 127 6.69 -4.80 -6.86
CA ILE A 127 8.01 -5.04 -6.23
C ILE A 127 7.80 -5.44 -4.77
N TYR A 128 6.96 -4.72 -4.04
CA TYR A 128 6.65 -5.00 -2.64
C TYR A 128 6.02 -6.39 -2.45
N MET A 129 5.12 -6.79 -3.35
CA MET A 129 4.56 -8.16 -3.34
C MET A 129 5.64 -9.22 -3.62
N ALA A 130 6.55 -8.96 -4.56
CA ALA A 130 7.66 -9.87 -4.84
C ALA A 130 8.65 -9.96 -3.67
N GLN A 131 8.98 -8.85 -3.00
CA GLN A 131 9.84 -8.83 -1.80
C GLN A 131 9.24 -9.66 -0.66
N TRP A 132 7.96 -9.44 -0.33
CA TRP A 132 7.29 -10.29 0.67
C TRP A 132 7.22 -11.75 0.25
N LYS A 133 7.25 -12.02 -1.05
CA LYS A 133 7.29 -13.39 -1.54
C LYS A 133 8.63 -14.07 -1.37
N THR A 134 9.72 -13.38 -1.68
CA THR A 134 11.07 -13.90 -1.40
C THR A 134 11.22 -14.16 0.09
N MET A 135 10.64 -13.29 0.94
CA MET A 135 10.60 -13.51 2.39
C MET A 135 9.83 -14.78 2.75
N TRP A 136 8.66 -15.01 2.16
CA TRP A 136 7.89 -16.23 2.40
C TRP A 136 8.69 -17.51 2.07
N ILE A 137 9.43 -17.51 0.96
CA ILE A 137 10.25 -18.64 0.55
C ILE A 137 11.40 -18.85 1.54
N MET A 138 12.12 -17.78 1.88
CA MET A 138 13.26 -17.87 2.80
C MET A 138 12.86 -18.25 4.21
N MET A 139 11.79 -17.67 4.76
CA MET A 139 11.28 -18.03 6.08
C MET A 139 10.83 -19.50 6.12
N ARG A 140 10.25 -20.03 5.03
CA ARG A 140 9.86 -21.45 4.95
C ARG A 140 11.06 -22.38 4.86
N ARG A 141 12.07 -22.02 4.06
CA ARG A 141 13.34 -22.77 3.96
C ARG A 141 14.04 -22.78 5.31
N GLU A 142 14.22 -21.63 5.94
CA GLU A 142 14.87 -21.50 7.25
C GLU A 142 14.13 -22.32 8.33
N LYS A 143 12.79 -22.27 8.35
CA LYS A 143 11.99 -23.06 9.29
C LYS A 143 12.08 -24.57 9.05
N ARG A 144 12.28 -25.01 7.80
CA ARG A 144 12.46 -26.43 7.45
C ARG A 144 13.86 -26.90 7.83
N ASP A 145 14.88 -26.08 7.57
CA ASP A 145 16.29 -26.46 7.66
C ASP A 145 16.83 -26.32 9.08
N ARG A 146 16.35 -25.34 9.86
CA ARG A 146 16.76 -25.14 11.26
C ARG A 146 16.11 -26.17 12.19
N ARG A 147 16.93 -26.99 12.86
CA ARG A 147 16.48 -28.02 13.81
C ARG A 147 15.78 -27.44 15.06
N HIS A 148 16.32 -26.37 15.63
CA HIS A 148 15.77 -25.73 16.83
C HIS A 148 15.53 -24.24 16.58
N PHE A 149 14.26 -23.87 16.39
CA PHE A 149 13.86 -22.47 16.25
C PHE A 149 13.47 -21.90 17.62
N LYS A 150 14.41 -21.27 18.30
CA LYS A 150 14.16 -20.58 19.59
C LYS A 150 13.43 -19.25 19.31
N ARG A 151 12.22 -19.11 19.86
CA ARG A 151 11.47 -17.85 19.80
C ARG A 151 12.04 -16.86 20.82
N MET A 152 11.97 -15.57 20.51
CA MET A 152 12.29 -14.50 21.46
C MET A 152 11.35 -14.56 22.66
N ARG A 153 11.83 -14.15 23.82
CA ARG A 153 11.02 -13.96 25.02
C ARG A 153 10.32 -12.61 24.94
N PHE A 154 9.09 -12.55 25.41
CA PHE A 154 8.32 -11.32 25.51
C PHE A 154 7.90 -11.13 26.97
N PRO A 155 8.17 -9.96 27.58
CA PRO A 155 8.95 -8.83 27.05
C PRO A 155 10.45 -9.17 26.80
N PRO A 156 11.14 -8.44 25.90
CA PRO A 156 12.57 -8.68 25.64
C PRO A 156 13.52 -8.17 26.73
N PHE A 157 13.16 -7.09 27.42
CA PHE A 157 13.93 -6.44 28.49
C PHE A 157 13.23 -6.65 29.84
N ASP A 158 13.97 -6.43 30.93
CA ASP A 158 13.43 -6.47 32.29
C ASP A 158 12.64 -5.19 32.62
N ASP A 159 11.69 -5.25 33.55
CA ASP A 159 10.81 -4.13 33.91
C ASP A 159 11.54 -2.98 34.62
N GLU A 160 12.59 -3.31 35.38
CA GLU A 160 13.46 -2.36 36.09
C GLU A 160 14.64 -1.84 35.24
N GLU A 161 14.86 -2.40 34.04
CA GLU A 161 15.99 -2.02 33.18
C GLU A 161 15.67 -0.74 32.39
N PRO A 162 16.47 0.35 32.53
CA PRO A 162 16.21 1.59 31.81
C PRO A 162 16.42 1.41 30.29
N PRO A 163 15.70 2.18 29.45
CA PRO A 163 15.87 2.10 28.00
C PRO A 163 17.30 2.39 27.57
N LEU A 164 17.90 1.43 26.86
CA LEU A 164 19.26 1.50 26.31
C LEU A 164 19.49 2.80 25.53
N ASP A 165 20.69 3.38 25.69
CA ASP A 165 21.10 4.54 24.90
C ASP A 165 21.68 4.09 23.56
N TYR A 166 21.18 4.67 22.47
CA TYR A 166 21.56 4.28 21.11
C TYR A 166 23.04 4.59 20.81
N ALA A 167 23.50 5.78 21.19
CA ALA A 167 24.87 6.23 20.93
C ALA A 167 25.92 5.34 21.61
N ASP A 168 25.64 4.90 22.83
CA ASP A 168 26.61 4.15 23.64
C ASP A 168 26.59 2.63 23.33
N ASN A 169 25.44 2.07 22.92
CA ASN A 169 25.26 0.61 22.79
C ASN A 169 25.06 0.10 21.36
N LEU A 170 24.53 0.92 20.45
CA LEU A 170 24.05 0.45 19.14
C LEU A 170 24.77 1.10 17.95
N LEU A 171 25.30 2.31 18.11
CA LEU A 171 25.89 3.06 17.00
C LEU A 171 27.12 2.36 16.38
N ASP A 172 27.97 1.74 17.21
CA ASP A 172 29.22 1.09 16.78
C ASP A 172 29.07 -0.41 16.50
N VAL A 173 27.87 -0.97 16.67
CA VAL A 173 27.63 -2.41 16.51
C VAL A 173 27.20 -2.72 15.08
N GLU A 174 27.94 -3.59 14.39
CA GLU A 174 27.56 -4.07 13.08
C GLU A 174 26.22 -4.82 13.13
N THR A 175 25.29 -4.42 12.28
CA THR A 175 23.97 -5.05 12.19
C THR A 175 24.07 -6.44 11.57
N LEU A 176 23.20 -7.35 12.00
CA LEU A 176 23.12 -8.68 11.42
C LEU A 176 22.64 -8.62 9.97
N GLU A 177 22.97 -9.66 9.20
CA GLU A 177 22.52 -9.80 7.83
C GLU A 177 20.98 -9.86 7.76
N ALA A 178 20.40 -9.04 6.88
CA ALA A 178 18.97 -9.05 6.63
C ALA A 178 18.57 -10.33 5.87
N ILE A 179 17.28 -10.67 5.90
CA ILE A 179 16.80 -11.80 5.11
C ILE A 179 16.83 -11.38 3.64
N GLN A 180 17.75 -11.96 2.87
CA GLN A 180 17.85 -11.74 1.44
C GLN A 180 17.85 -13.07 0.70
N MET A 181 17.28 -13.07 -0.50
CA MET A 181 17.35 -14.23 -1.38
C MET A 181 18.47 -14.02 -2.39
N GLU A 182 19.37 -14.99 -2.47
CA GLU A 182 20.34 -15.07 -3.55
C GLU A 182 19.57 -15.19 -4.88
N LEU A 183 19.76 -14.18 -5.74
CA LEU A 183 19.16 -14.10 -7.07
C LEU A 183 20.26 -14.43 -8.09
N ASP A 184 19.93 -15.23 -9.12
CA ASP A 184 20.89 -15.57 -10.18
C ASP A 184 21.37 -14.30 -10.92
N GLU A 185 22.68 -14.17 -11.16
CA GLU A 185 23.32 -12.96 -11.72
C GLU A 185 22.83 -12.59 -13.14
N GLU A 186 22.41 -13.55 -13.96
CA GLU A 186 21.84 -13.31 -15.29
C GLU A 186 20.44 -12.68 -15.25
N ARG A 187 19.72 -12.83 -14.14
CA ARG A 187 18.36 -12.33 -13.98
C ARG A 187 18.44 -10.97 -13.29
N ILE A 188 18.42 -9.91 -14.11
CA ILE A 188 18.42 -8.48 -13.73
C ILE A 188 18.20 -8.29 -12.22
N PRO A 189 19.24 -7.89 -11.45
CA PRO A 189 19.14 -7.87 -10.00
C PRO A 189 17.97 -6.97 -9.58
N LEU A 190 17.00 -7.51 -8.84
CA LEU A 190 16.01 -6.67 -8.16
C LEU A 190 16.68 -5.61 -7.27
N CYS A 191 17.92 -5.86 -6.85
CA CYS A 191 18.76 -4.92 -6.11
C CYS A 191 19.17 -3.69 -6.96
N THR A 192 19.30 -3.82 -8.28
CA THR A 192 19.55 -2.69 -9.20
C THR A 192 18.30 -1.89 -9.57
N LEU A 193 17.11 -2.34 -9.12
CA LEU A 193 15.86 -1.58 -9.21
C LEU A 193 15.74 -0.47 -8.14
N GLY A 194 16.86 -0.09 -7.52
CA GLY A 194 17.00 1.24 -6.96
C GLY A 194 16.71 2.27 -8.06
N PHE A 195 15.49 2.80 -8.07
CA PHE A 195 15.08 3.97 -8.84
C PHE A 195 14.80 3.79 -10.36
N THR A 196 13.82 2.97 -10.72
CA THR A 196 12.99 3.24 -11.93
C THR A 196 11.68 3.95 -11.59
N THR A 197 11.65 4.71 -10.49
CA THR A 197 10.54 5.63 -10.24
C THR A 197 10.87 6.98 -10.87
N THR A 198 10.14 7.35 -11.92
CA THR A 198 10.23 8.69 -12.52
C THR A 198 9.83 9.79 -11.52
N SER A 199 9.10 9.43 -10.46
CA SER A 199 8.80 10.26 -9.30
C SER A 199 8.38 9.39 -8.11
N ARG A 200 8.47 9.88 -6.86
CA ARG A 200 8.00 9.18 -5.64
C ARG A 200 6.54 8.68 -5.68
N TRP A 201 5.74 9.15 -6.64
CA TRP A 201 4.30 8.91 -6.76
C TRP A 201 3.90 7.97 -7.90
N ARG A 202 4.77 7.77 -8.89
CA ARG A 202 4.46 7.02 -10.12
C ARG A 202 5.62 6.11 -10.48
N TRP A 203 5.29 4.92 -10.93
CA TRP A 203 6.24 3.93 -11.40
C TRP A 203 5.90 3.50 -12.83
N ASN A 204 6.92 3.15 -13.60
CA ASN A 204 6.80 2.61 -14.94
C ASN A 204 7.87 1.53 -15.12
N LEU A 205 7.45 0.29 -15.35
CA LEU A 205 8.33 -0.86 -15.48
C LEU A 205 8.25 -1.43 -16.90
N SER A 206 9.40 -1.87 -17.42
CA SER A 206 9.44 -2.60 -18.70
C SER A 206 8.89 -4.02 -18.52
N LEU A 207 8.49 -4.65 -19.63
CA LEU A 207 7.93 -6.01 -19.60
C LEU A 207 8.88 -7.05 -18.99
N PRO A 208 10.20 -7.08 -19.34
CA PRO A 208 11.14 -8.01 -18.71
C PRO A 208 11.26 -7.78 -17.20
N ILE A 209 11.27 -6.50 -16.78
CA ILE A 209 11.33 -6.12 -15.37
C ILE A 209 10.04 -6.51 -14.64
N MET A 210 8.88 -6.54 -15.28
CA MET A 210 7.63 -6.96 -14.64
C MET A 210 7.49 -8.49 -14.59
N ALA A 211 8.02 -9.19 -15.60
CA ALA A 211 8.00 -10.65 -15.67
C ALA A 211 8.76 -11.29 -14.50
N THR A 212 9.88 -10.69 -14.07
CA THR A 212 10.68 -11.22 -12.96
C THR A 212 9.94 -11.19 -11.61
N PRO A 213 9.40 -10.05 -11.12
CA PRO A 213 8.52 -9.98 -9.96
C PRO A 213 7.30 -10.88 -10.06
N HIS A 214 6.64 -10.96 -11.22
CA HIS A 214 5.48 -11.84 -11.41
C HIS A 214 5.85 -13.31 -11.17
N ARG A 215 6.97 -13.77 -11.76
CA ARG A 215 7.48 -15.13 -11.56
C ARG A 215 7.89 -15.37 -10.10
N LEU A 216 8.55 -14.41 -9.48
CA LEU A 216 8.92 -14.50 -8.06
C LEU A 216 7.67 -14.58 -7.18
N ALA A 217 6.64 -13.80 -7.50
CA ALA A 217 5.38 -13.69 -6.78
C ALA A 217 4.44 -14.91 -6.91
N GLY A 218 4.62 -15.76 -7.92
CA GLY A 218 3.63 -16.81 -8.32
C GLY A 218 3.12 -17.72 -7.20
N GLN A 219 3.92 -18.01 -6.17
CA GLN A 219 3.43 -18.83 -5.05
C GLN A 219 2.53 -18.08 -4.02
N LEU A 220 2.52 -16.74 -3.98
CA LEU A 220 1.55 -15.97 -3.17
C LEU A 220 0.30 -15.65 -3.99
N LEU A 221 0.47 -15.53 -5.31
CA LEU A 221 -0.61 -15.32 -6.25
C LEU A 221 -1.45 -16.57 -6.39
N SER A 222 -2.74 -16.36 -6.59
CA SER A 222 -3.67 -17.42 -6.91
C SER A 222 -3.59 -17.73 -8.40
N ASP A 223 -2.47 -18.34 -8.80
CA ASP A 223 -2.13 -18.60 -10.21
C ASP A 223 -3.19 -19.44 -10.96
N ASN A 224 -4.02 -20.20 -10.24
CA ASN A 224 -5.01 -21.10 -10.82
C ASN A 224 -6.38 -20.45 -11.11
N ILE A 225 -6.60 -19.19 -10.75
CA ILE A 225 -7.92 -18.54 -10.88
C ILE A 225 -7.81 -17.27 -11.72
N ILE A 226 -7.73 -17.47 -13.03
CA ILE A 226 -7.71 -16.39 -14.02
C ILE A 226 -9.16 -15.97 -14.37
N ASP A 227 -10.07 -16.95 -14.43
CA ASP A 227 -11.46 -16.71 -14.80
C ASP A 227 -12.27 -16.17 -13.62
N ARG A 228 -13.00 -15.08 -13.87
CA ARG A 228 -13.93 -14.48 -12.91
C ARG A 228 -15.11 -15.38 -12.59
N ASN A 229 -15.44 -16.32 -13.48
CA ASN A 229 -16.51 -17.30 -13.26
C ASN A 229 -16.29 -18.18 -12.03
N TYR A 230 -15.05 -18.34 -11.55
CA TYR A 230 -14.77 -19.04 -10.29
C TYR A 230 -15.53 -18.44 -9.10
N PHE A 231 -15.72 -17.11 -9.10
CA PHE A 231 -16.40 -16.39 -8.03
C PHE A 231 -17.93 -16.36 -8.19
N TYR A 232 -18.51 -17.21 -9.04
CA TYR A 232 -19.97 -17.33 -9.14
C TYR A 232 -20.58 -17.68 -7.76
N LEU A 233 -21.53 -16.85 -7.31
CA LEU A 233 -22.11 -16.89 -5.95
C LEU A 233 -21.13 -16.67 -4.79
N PHE A 234 -19.86 -16.37 -5.09
CA PHE A 234 -18.80 -16.10 -4.11
C PHE A 234 -18.17 -14.72 -4.31
N ASP A 235 -18.95 -13.80 -4.85
CA ASP A 235 -18.60 -12.41 -5.07
C ASP A 235 -19.31 -11.48 -4.07
N LYS A 236 -18.92 -10.20 -4.08
CA LYS A 236 -19.48 -9.20 -3.16
C LYS A 236 -21.01 -9.04 -3.31
N GLU A 237 -21.55 -9.14 -4.52
CA GLU A 237 -22.97 -8.88 -4.79
C GLU A 237 -23.81 -10.04 -4.26
N SER A 238 -23.34 -11.28 -4.45
CA SER A 238 -23.95 -12.47 -3.86
C SER A 238 -23.92 -12.43 -2.32
N PHE A 239 -22.81 -11.99 -1.71
CA PHE A 239 -22.75 -11.85 -0.25
C PHE A 239 -23.69 -10.76 0.29
N PHE A 240 -23.87 -9.65 -0.42
CA PHE A 240 -24.86 -8.62 -0.04
C PHE A 240 -26.28 -9.15 -0.10
N THR A 241 -26.60 -9.91 -1.15
CA THR A 241 -27.91 -10.56 -1.31
C THR A 241 -28.14 -11.63 -0.24
N ALA A 242 -27.16 -12.48 0.04
CA ALA A 242 -27.21 -13.46 1.12
C ALA A 242 -27.48 -12.80 2.48
N LYS A 243 -26.79 -11.69 2.79
CA LYS A 243 -27.02 -10.91 3.99
C LYS A 243 -28.42 -10.30 4.06
N ALA A 244 -28.93 -9.77 2.94
CA ALA A 244 -30.24 -9.14 2.87
C ALA A 244 -31.38 -10.15 3.08
N LEU A 245 -31.23 -11.36 2.54
CA LEU A 245 -32.20 -12.46 2.62
C LEU A 245 -32.06 -13.33 3.88
N ASN A 246 -31.10 -13.03 4.77
CA ASN A 246 -30.76 -13.89 5.92
C ASN A 246 -30.43 -15.35 5.53
N MET A 247 -29.73 -15.52 4.40
CA MET A 247 -29.29 -16.82 3.88
C MET A 247 -27.78 -16.96 3.98
N CYS A 248 -27.31 -18.21 3.98
CA CYS A 248 -25.89 -18.53 4.04
C CYS A 248 -25.47 -19.33 2.81
N ILE A 249 -24.40 -18.89 2.16
CA ILE A 249 -23.73 -19.66 1.10
C ILE A 249 -22.78 -20.65 1.78
N PRO A 250 -22.68 -21.91 1.33
CA PRO A 250 -21.67 -22.83 1.83
C PRO A 250 -20.26 -22.24 1.72
N GLY A 251 -19.50 -22.21 2.83
CA GLY A 251 -18.18 -21.58 2.88
C GLY A 251 -18.19 -20.04 3.00
N GLY A 252 -19.34 -19.39 2.80
CA GLY A 252 -19.52 -17.95 2.94
C GLY A 252 -19.73 -17.45 4.38
N PRO A 253 -19.74 -16.11 4.57
CA PRO A 253 -19.95 -15.49 5.87
C PRO A 253 -21.42 -15.56 6.34
N LYS A 254 -21.62 -15.59 7.65
CA LYS A 254 -22.94 -15.51 8.30
C LYS A 254 -23.19 -14.16 8.94
N PHE A 255 -24.39 -13.62 8.75
CA PHE A 255 -24.79 -12.31 9.27
C PHE A 255 -26.03 -12.42 10.17
N GLU A 256 -26.29 -11.35 10.91
CA GLU A 256 -27.57 -11.20 11.59
C GLU A 256 -28.67 -10.84 10.59
N PRO A 257 -29.91 -11.29 10.81
CA PRO A 257 -31.06 -10.96 9.97
C PRO A 257 -31.24 -9.44 9.89
N LEU A 258 -31.31 -8.90 8.66
CA LEU A 258 -31.53 -7.48 8.43
C LEU A 258 -32.97 -7.06 8.76
N TYR A 259 -33.90 -7.96 8.52
CA TYR A 259 -35.33 -7.79 8.73
C TYR A 259 -35.81 -8.93 9.65
N ARG A 260 -36.53 -8.57 10.72
CA ARG A 260 -37.11 -9.50 11.70
C ARG A 260 -38.63 -9.37 11.77
N ASP A 261 -39.21 -8.78 10.74
CA ASP A 261 -40.63 -8.42 10.62
C ASP A 261 -41.49 -9.53 10.02
N MET A 262 -40.91 -10.70 9.76
CA MET A 262 -41.59 -11.87 9.22
C MET A 262 -41.57 -12.98 10.28
N ASP A 263 -42.74 -13.37 10.75
CA ASP A 263 -42.92 -14.61 11.52
C ASP A 263 -42.99 -15.78 10.55
N GLN A 264 -42.15 -16.79 10.78
CA GLN A 264 -41.94 -17.90 9.85
C GLN A 264 -43.22 -18.70 9.56
N GLY A 265 -44.22 -18.65 10.45
CA GLY A 265 -45.51 -19.34 10.29
C GLY A 265 -46.45 -18.69 9.28
N ASP A 266 -46.33 -17.37 9.03
CA ASP A 266 -47.24 -16.64 8.13
C ASP A 266 -46.86 -16.83 6.65
N GLU A 267 -45.63 -17.24 6.33
CA GLU A 267 -45.23 -17.58 4.96
C GLU A 267 -45.70 -18.99 4.56
N ASP A 268 -45.68 -19.95 5.48
CA ASP A 268 -45.94 -21.36 5.20
C ASP A 268 -47.44 -21.67 5.03
N TRP A 269 -48.33 -20.96 5.74
CA TRP A 269 -49.78 -21.16 5.68
C TRP A 269 -50.50 -20.13 4.80
N ASN A 270 -50.16 -20.12 3.51
CA ASN A 270 -50.81 -19.27 2.51
C ASN A 270 -51.53 -20.10 1.44
N GLU A 271 -52.61 -19.56 0.87
CA GLU A 271 -53.37 -20.22 -0.21
C GLU A 271 -52.49 -20.59 -1.42
N PHE A 272 -51.41 -19.83 -1.64
CA PHE A 272 -50.42 -20.05 -2.69
C PHE A 272 -49.43 -21.20 -2.37
N ASN A 273 -49.17 -21.47 -1.09
CA ASN A 273 -48.19 -22.47 -0.64
C ASN A 273 -48.83 -23.82 -0.27
N ASP A 274 -50.08 -24.05 -0.67
CA ASP A 274 -50.77 -25.32 -0.47
C ASP A 274 -50.01 -26.49 -1.14
N ILE A 275 -49.64 -27.48 -0.32
CA ILE A 275 -48.85 -28.64 -0.74
C ILE A 275 -49.52 -29.47 -1.84
N THR A 276 -50.86 -29.44 -1.91
CA THR A 276 -51.61 -30.17 -2.95
C THR A 276 -51.50 -29.54 -4.32
N LYS A 277 -51.17 -28.23 -4.38
CA LYS A 277 -51.03 -27.45 -5.63
C LYS A 277 -49.59 -27.32 -6.10
N LEU A 278 -48.61 -27.69 -5.25
CA LEU A 278 -47.19 -27.55 -5.54
C LEU A 278 -46.58 -28.84 -6.12
N ILE A 279 -46.02 -28.75 -7.33
CA ILE A 279 -45.29 -29.85 -7.95
C ILE A 279 -43.80 -29.76 -7.57
N ILE A 280 -43.37 -30.55 -6.59
CA ILE A 280 -41.97 -30.59 -6.15
C ILE A 280 -41.21 -31.65 -6.96
N ARG A 281 -40.54 -31.22 -8.04
CA ARG A 281 -39.63 -32.10 -8.80
C ARG A 281 -38.20 -32.09 -8.26
N SER A 282 -37.77 -30.97 -7.72
CA SER A 282 -36.43 -30.79 -7.15
C SER A 282 -36.51 -29.78 -6.01
N PRO A 283 -35.81 -30.02 -4.88
CA PRO A 283 -35.83 -29.08 -3.78
C PRO A 283 -35.12 -27.78 -4.15
N LEU A 284 -35.75 -26.66 -3.80
CA LEU A 284 -35.19 -25.33 -4.01
C LEU A 284 -34.02 -25.10 -3.04
N ARG A 285 -32.80 -25.01 -3.56
CA ARG A 285 -31.59 -24.75 -2.75
C ARG A 285 -31.39 -23.26 -2.47
N THR A 286 -30.59 -22.93 -1.46
CA THR A 286 -30.27 -21.55 -1.09
C THR A 286 -29.50 -20.83 -2.20
N GLU A 287 -28.68 -21.54 -2.97
CA GLU A 287 -27.93 -20.98 -4.10
C GLU A 287 -28.87 -20.40 -5.17
N TYR A 288 -29.99 -21.06 -5.45
CA TYR A 288 -30.98 -20.56 -6.42
C TYR A 288 -31.64 -19.27 -5.95
N ARG A 289 -31.94 -19.19 -4.65
CA ARG A 289 -32.50 -17.99 -4.03
C ARG A 289 -31.54 -16.81 -4.04
N ILE A 290 -30.24 -17.04 -4.10
CA ILE A 290 -29.23 -15.98 -4.20
C ILE A 290 -28.93 -15.64 -5.67
N ALA A 291 -28.84 -16.65 -6.54
CA ALA A 291 -28.61 -16.47 -7.97
C ALA A 291 -29.73 -15.69 -8.66
N PHE A 292 -30.98 -16.02 -8.32
CA PHE A 292 -32.17 -15.38 -8.89
C PHE A 292 -33.06 -14.82 -7.76
N PRO A 293 -32.63 -13.72 -7.12
CA PRO A 293 -33.21 -13.26 -5.88
C PRO A 293 -34.65 -12.78 -6.03
N ASN A 294 -35.02 -12.26 -7.20
CA ASN A 294 -36.36 -11.76 -7.47
C ASN A 294 -37.36 -12.85 -7.87
N LEU A 295 -36.90 -14.04 -8.25
CA LEU A 295 -37.75 -15.13 -8.73
C LEU A 295 -38.16 -16.08 -7.59
N TYR A 296 -37.22 -16.44 -6.73
CA TYR A 296 -37.39 -17.52 -5.74
C TYR A 296 -37.59 -17.02 -4.29
N ASN A 297 -37.68 -15.71 -4.07
CA ASN A 297 -37.91 -15.14 -2.74
C ASN A 297 -39.15 -14.25 -2.71
N ASN A 298 -39.86 -14.32 -1.60
CA ASN A 298 -40.89 -13.34 -1.26
C ASN A 298 -40.22 -12.07 -0.73
N ARG A 299 -40.70 -10.90 -1.18
CA ARG A 299 -40.25 -9.57 -0.70
C ARG A 299 -38.71 -9.38 -0.70
N PRO A 300 -38.03 -9.49 -1.86
CA PRO A 300 -36.59 -9.28 -1.95
C PRO A 300 -36.23 -7.80 -1.71
N ARG A 301 -35.85 -7.45 -0.47
CA ARG A 301 -35.50 -6.08 -0.08
C ARG A 301 -33.99 -5.89 0.00
N LYS A 302 -33.47 -4.79 -0.55
CA LYS A 302 -32.03 -4.44 -0.56
C LYS A 302 -31.12 -5.51 -1.17
N VAL A 303 -31.66 -6.37 -2.03
CA VAL A 303 -30.89 -7.34 -2.81
C VAL A 303 -30.05 -6.65 -3.88
N LYS A 304 -28.95 -7.27 -4.28
CA LYS A 304 -28.06 -6.81 -5.35
C LYS A 304 -28.00 -7.87 -6.44
N LEU A 305 -28.19 -7.45 -7.68
CA LEU A 305 -27.98 -8.30 -8.84
C LEU A 305 -26.51 -8.23 -9.21
N GLY A 306 -25.91 -9.39 -9.50
CA GLY A 306 -24.54 -9.46 -9.98
C GLY A 306 -24.41 -10.04 -11.37
N ALA A 307 -23.17 -10.03 -11.87
CA ALA A 307 -22.86 -10.59 -13.18
C ALA A 307 -23.09 -12.10 -13.19
N TYR A 308 -23.92 -12.58 -14.13
CA TYR A 308 -24.24 -14.00 -14.23
C TYR A 308 -23.06 -14.82 -14.76
N HIS A 309 -22.41 -14.34 -15.83
CA HIS A 309 -21.33 -15.07 -16.50
C HIS A 309 -20.40 -14.10 -17.24
N SER A 310 -19.09 -14.37 -17.21
CA SER A 310 -18.10 -13.77 -18.10
C SER A 310 -17.66 -14.78 -19.16
N PRO A 311 -17.25 -14.34 -20.37
CA PRO A 311 -16.66 -15.26 -21.35
C PRO A 311 -15.51 -16.06 -20.73
N MET A 312 -15.54 -17.38 -20.91
CA MET A 312 -14.52 -18.28 -20.35
C MET A 312 -13.15 -17.96 -20.92
N VAL A 313 -12.18 -17.73 -20.03
CA VAL A 313 -10.79 -17.45 -20.41
C VAL A 313 -10.06 -18.76 -20.62
N MET A 314 -9.81 -19.13 -21.87
CA MET A 314 -9.07 -20.35 -22.26
C MET A 314 -7.59 -20.02 -22.47
N TYR A 315 -6.89 -19.69 -21.38
CA TYR A 315 -5.44 -19.42 -21.41
C TYR A 315 -4.66 -20.63 -20.94
N VAL A 316 -3.67 -21.06 -21.74
CA VAL A 316 -2.75 -22.13 -21.41
C VAL A 316 -1.42 -21.51 -20.97
N LYS A 317 -0.98 -21.84 -19.76
CA LYS A 317 0.30 -21.38 -19.21
C LYS A 317 1.42 -22.28 -19.73
N THR A 318 2.44 -21.67 -20.31
CA THR A 318 3.66 -22.34 -20.76
C THR A 318 4.58 -22.56 -19.56
N GLU A 319 4.87 -23.81 -19.22
CA GLU A 319 5.83 -24.15 -18.15
C GLU A 319 7.28 -24.19 -18.68
N ASP A 320 7.47 -24.66 -19.92
CA ASP A 320 8.80 -24.80 -20.52
C ASP A 320 9.16 -23.56 -21.38
N PRO A 321 10.24 -22.83 -21.05
CA PRO A 321 10.65 -21.64 -21.79
C PRO A 321 11.30 -21.95 -23.15
N ASP A 322 11.70 -23.20 -23.37
CA ASP A 322 12.35 -23.65 -24.61
C ASP A 322 11.34 -23.84 -25.77
N LEU A 323 10.05 -23.95 -25.44
CA LEU A 323 8.99 -24.02 -26.43
C LEU A 323 8.76 -22.65 -27.08
N PRO A 324 8.43 -22.59 -28.39
CA PRO A 324 8.18 -21.32 -29.06
C PRO A 324 6.95 -20.62 -28.47
N ALA A 325 6.88 -19.29 -28.52
CA ALA A 325 5.79 -18.55 -27.84
C ALA A 325 4.38 -18.88 -28.38
N PHE A 326 4.29 -19.25 -29.67
CA PHE A 326 3.06 -19.73 -30.30
C PHE A 326 3.27 -21.17 -30.74
N TYR A 327 2.66 -22.11 -30.04
CA TYR A 327 2.63 -23.52 -30.42
C TYR A 327 1.25 -24.12 -30.18
N TYR A 328 1.01 -25.25 -30.83
CA TYR A 328 -0.19 -26.02 -30.63
C TYR A 328 -0.03 -26.89 -29.38
N ASP A 329 -0.60 -26.44 -28.27
CA ASP A 329 -0.46 -27.12 -26.99
C ASP A 329 -1.24 -28.45 -26.96
N PRO A 330 -0.71 -29.53 -26.35
CA PRO A 330 -1.40 -30.81 -26.22
C PRO A 330 -2.77 -30.75 -25.53
N LEU A 331 -3.03 -29.72 -24.72
CA LEU A 331 -4.33 -29.49 -24.09
C LEU A 331 -5.41 -29.02 -25.09
N ILE A 332 -5.03 -28.56 -26.28
CA ILE A 332 -5.96 -28.07 -27.31
C ILE A 332 -6.47 -29.24 -28.15
N HIS A 333 -7.80 -29.36 -28.28
CA HIS A 333 -8.43 -30.39 -29.09
C HIS A 333 -8.08 -30.29 -30.59
N PRO A 334 -7.57 -31.36 -31.22
CA PRO A 334 -7.13 -31.33 -32.61
C PRO A 334 -8.26 -30.96 -33.55
N ILE A 335 -7.97 -30.03 -34.46
CA ILE A 335 -8.93 -29.58 -35.46
C ILE A 335 -9.06 -30.66 -36.54
N SER A 336 -10.17 -31.40 -36.51
CA SER A 336 -10.46 -32.41 -37.54
C SER A 336 -10.79 -31.73 -38.88
N SER A 337 -10.07 -32.10 -39.94
CA SER A 337 -10.28 -31.58 -41.29
C SER A 337 -11.44 -32.26 -42.04
N ASN A 338 -12.04 -33.31 -41.47
CA ASN A 338 -12.93 -34.21 -42.22
C ASN A 338 -14.29 -33.58 -42.58
N THR A 339 -14.85 -32.71 -41.75
CA THR A 339 -16.17 -32.09 -42.01
C THR A 339 -16.14 -30.99 -43.07
N ASN A 340 -14.96 -30.45 -43.41
CA ASN A 340 -14.83 -29.32 -44.32
C ASN A 340 -14.26 -29.67 -45.70
N LYS A 341 -13.69 -30.88 -45.89
CA LYS A 341 -13.12 -31.29 -47.19
C LYS A 341 -14.17 -31.40 -48.31
N GLU A 342 -15.36 -31.93 -48.02
CA GLU A 342 -16.45 -32.02 -49.00
C GLU A 342 -17.07 -30.65 -49.32
N ARG A 343 -17.20 -29.78 -48.30
CA ARG A 343 -17.74 -28.42 -48.50
C ARG A 343 -16.76 -27.48 -49.21
N ARG A 344 -15.44 -27.64 -48.97
CA ARG A 344 -14.40 -26.93 -49.73
C ARG A 344 -14.31 -27.43 -51.17
N LYS A 345 -14.36 -28.74 -51.42
CA LYS A 345 -14.39 -29.27 -52.80
C LYS A 345 -15.59 -28.74 -53.59
N ARG A 346 -16.79 -28.70 -53.00
CA ARG A 346 -17.97 -28.13 -53.68
C ARG A 346 -17.85 -26.64 -54.00
N LYS A 347 -17.22 -25.83 -53.13
CA LYS A 347 -16.99 -24.40 -53.43
C LYS A 347 -15.83 -24.12 -54.37
N PHE A 348 -14.87 -25.03 -54.51
CA PHE A 348 -13.71 -24.81 -55.38
C PHE A 348 -14.03 -25.08 -56.85
N TYR A 349 -14.93 -26.02 -57.14
CA TYR A 349 -15.37 -26.31 -58.51
C TYR A 349 -16.48 -25.37 -59.02
N ASP A 350 -17.24 -24.71 -58.15
CA ASP A 350 -18.33 -23.80 -58.57
C ASP A 350 -17.89 -22.36 -58.89
N ASP A 351 -16.64 -21.97 -58.62
CA ASP A 351 -16.21 -20.54 -58.70
C ASP A 351 -14.94 -20.28 -59.56
N TYR A 352 -14.26 -21.32 -60.09
CA TYR A 352 -12.99 -21.15 -60.83
C TYR A 352 -12.75 -22.16 -61.97
N ASP A 353 -13.79 -22.66 -62.64
CA ASP A 353 -13.62 -23.37 -63.94
C ASP A 353 -13.94 -22.43 -65.14
N ASP A 354 -13.58 -21.16 -65.02
CA ASP A 354 -13.36 -20.28 -66.19
C ASP A 354 -11.85 -20.20 -66.42
N GLU A 355 -11.32 -21.06 -67.29
CA GLU A 355 -9.90 -21.11 -67.70
C GLU A 355 -9.40 -19.86 -68.48
N GLU A 356 -10.08 -18.72 -68.40
CA GLU A 356 -9.67 -17.44 -69.01
C GLU A 356 -10.03 -16.22 -68.14
N LYS A 357 -9.44 -16.09 -66.94
CA LYS A 357 -9.48 -14.83 -66.17
C LYS A 357 -8.06 -14.35 -65.96
N ASP A 358 -7.77 -13.16 -66.51
CA ASP A 358 -6.54 -12.36 -66.32
C ASP A 358 -5.76 -12.78 -65.07
N ASP A 359 -4.50 -13.21 -65.26
CA ASP A 359 -3.56 -13.51 -64.19
C ASP A 359 -3.46 -12.30 -63.25
N PHE A 360 -4.24 -12.31 -62.18
CA PHE A 360 -4.23 -11.23 -61.19
C PHE A 360 -2.89 -11.28 -60.46
N THR A 361 -1.96 -10.42 -60.88
CA THR A 361 -0.67 -10.23 -60.22
C THR A 361 -0.73 -9.04 -59.26
N LEU A 362 -0.22 -9.23 -58.05
CA LEU A 362 -0.02 -8.12 -57.12
C LEU A 362 1.01 -7.13 -57.71
N PRO A 363 0.83 -5.81 -57.51
CA PRO A 363 1.82 -4.81 -57.93
C PRO A 363 3.20 -5.07 -57.33
N GLU A 364 4.24 -4.70 -58.09
CA GLU A 364 5.62 -4.79 -57.62
C GLU A 364 5.83 -3.94 -56.35
N GLY A 365 6.44 -4.53 -55.32
CA GLY A 365 6.61 -3.92 -54.00
C GLY A 365 5.48 -4.19 -52.99
N VAL A 366 4.44 -4.94 -53.36
CA VAL A 366 3.42 -5.41 -52.41
C VAL A 366 3.89 -6.68 -51.72
N GLU A 367 4.39 -6.53 -50.50
CA GLU A 367 4.81 -7.62 -49.61
C GLU A 367 3.96 -7.66 -48.33
N PRO A 368 4.00 -8.75 -47.55
CA PRO A 368 3.38 -8.79 -46.23
C PRO A 368 3.90 -7.64 -45.34
N LEU A 369 2.99 -6.91 -44.69
CA LEU A 369 3.28 -5.67 -43.95
C LEU A 369 4.45 -5.75 -42.95
N LEU A 370 4.69 -6.93 -42.36
CA LEU A 370 5.64 -7.16 -41.27
C LEU A 370 6.65 -8.27 -41.61
N LYS A 371 7.04 -8.39 -42.89
CA LYS A 371 7.97 -9.43 -43.37
C LYS A 371 9.33 -9.44 -42.66
N ASP A 372 9.86 -8.26 -42.31
CA ASP A 372 11.17 -8.13 -41.67
C ASP A 372 11.16 -8.49 -40.18
N THR A 373 10.00 -8.48 -39.53
CA THR A 373 9.88 -8.73 -38.09
C THR A 373 9.60 -10.19 -37.79
N LYS A 374 10.36 -10.77 -36.84
CA LYS A 374 10.13 -12.14 -36.36
C LYS A 374 8.75 -12.24 -35.69
N LEU A 375 8.08 -13.39 -35.87
CA LEU A 375 6.75 -13.66 -35.30
C LEU A 375 6.71 -13.58 -33.77
N TYR A 376 7.77 -14.06 -33.10
CA TYR A 376 7.92 -13.96 -31.66
C TYR A 376 9.37 -13.69 -31.29
N THR A 377 9.55 -13.19 -30.07
CA THR A 377 10.83 -12.90 -29.41
C THR A 377 10.88 -13.60 -28.07
N ASP A 378 12.05 -13.62 -27.42
CA ASP A 378 12.25 -14.25 -26.11
C ASP A 378 11.34 -13.65 -25.01
N THR A 379 10.87 -12.41 -25.20
CA THR A 379 9.99 -11.72 -24.24
C THR A 379 8.49 -11.88 -24.54
N THR A 380 8.13 -12.48 -25.67
CA THR A 380 6.74 -12.56 -26.14
C THR A 380 5.90 -13.45 -25.24
N SER A 381 6.39 -14.64 -24.86
CA SER A 381 5.70 -15.56 -23.96
C SER A 381 5.46 -14.95 -22.57
N ALA A 382 6.50 -14.30 -22.01
CA ALA A 382 6.40 -13.59 -20.75
C ALA A 382 5.39 -12.42 -20.81
N GLY A 383 5.36 -11.67 -21.91
CA GLY A 383 4.39 -10.61 -22.15
C GLY A 383 2.94 -11.11 -22.20
N ILE A 384 2.69 -12.24 -22.87
CA ILE A 384 1.38 -12.89 -22.92
C ILE A 384 0.97 -13.36 -21.51
N SER A 385 1.91 -13.96 -20.75
CA SER A 385 1.62 -14.36 -19.36
C SER A 385 1.25 -13.19 -18.46
N LEU A 386 1.88 -12.02 -18.64
CA LEU A 386 1.55 -10.83 -17.86
C LEU A 386 0.16 -10.26 -18.20
N LEU A 387 -0.37 -10.50 -19.41
CA LEU A 387 -1.71 -10.05 -19.79
C LEU A 387 -2.80 -10.67 -18.91
N PHE A 388 -2.62 -11.96 -18.56
CA PHE A 388 -3.54 -12.73 -17.73
C PHE A 388 -3.18 -12.71 -16.24
N ALA A 389 -2.13 -11.99 -15.85
CA ALA A 389 -1.72 -11.88 -14.46
C ALA A 389 -2.72 -11.05 -13.63
N PRO A 390 -2.83 -11.31 -12.32
CA PRO A 390 -3.64 -10.49 -11.44
C PRO A 390 -3.04 -9.07 -11.31
N ARG A 391 -3.88 -8.11 -10.92
CA ARG A 391 -3.40 -6.78 -10.53
C ARG A 391 -2.47 -6.97 -9.31
N PRO A 392 -1.25 -6.39 -9.28
CA PRO A 392 -0.74 -5.28 -10.11
C PRO A 392 0.06 -5.66 -11.36
N PHE A 393 0.31 -6.94 -11.64
CA PHE A 393 1.29 -7.38 -12.63
C PHE A 393 0.82 -7.20 -14.08
N ASN A 394 -0.50 -7.09 -14.31
CA ASN A 394 -1.07 -6.77 -15.63
C ASN A 394 -0.91 -5.30 -16.07
N MET A 395 -0.30 -4.44 -15.25
CA MET A 395 -0.13 -3.02 -15.55
C MET A 395 1.35 -2.65 -15.69
N ARG A 396 1.75 -2.00 -16.78
CA ARG A 396 3.14 -1.52 -16.95
C ARG A 396 3.49 -0.29 -16.11
N SER A 397 2.48 0.52 -15.80
CA SER A 397 2.66 1.75 -15.04
C SER A 397 1.55 1.91 -14.02
N GLY A 398 1.87 2.52 -12.88
CA GLY A 398 0.91 2.74 -11.80
C GLY A 398 1.33 3.86 -10.86
N ARG A 399 0.51 4.06 -9.82
CA ARG A 399 0.86 4.92 -8.69
C ARG A 399 1.50 4.08 -7.60
N THR A 400 2.45 4.67 -6.88
CA THR A 400 2.92 4.09 -5.61
C THR A 400 1.78 4.10 -4.60
N ARG A 401 1.77 3.09 -3.74
CA ARG A 401 0.77 2.94 -2.66
C ARG A 401 1.53 2.96 -1.33
N ARG A 402 0.82 3.20 -0.23
CA ARG A 402 1.42 2.99 1.09
C ARG A 402 1.62 1.50 1.34
N SER A 403 2.65 1.12 2.08
CA SER A 403 2.93 -0.28 2.44
C SER A 403 1.71 -0.97 3.09
N GLU A 404 1.03 -0.28 3.99
CA GLU A 404 -0.19 -0.73 4.68
C GLU A 404 -1.42 -0.84 3.78
N ASP A 405 -1.47 -0.14 2.64
CA ASP A 405 -2.61 -0.20 1.73
C ASP A 405 -2.58 -1.46 0.83
N ILE A 406 -1.51 -2.26 0.86
CA ILE A 406 -1.33 -3.44 -0.02
C ILE A 406 -1.67 -4.72 0.76
N PRO A 407 -2.85 -5.33 0.54
CA PRO A 407 -3.27 -6.50 1.29
C PRO A 407 -2.75 -7.81 0.66
N LEU A 408 -1.55 -8.22 1.07
CA LEU A 408 -0.83 -9.39 0.53
C LEU A 408 -1.61 -10.71 0.55
N VAL A 409 -2.45 -10.92 1.57
CA VAL A 409 -3.18 -12.19 1.80
C VAL A 409 -4.67 -12.09 1.47
N SER A 410 -5.12 -10.98 0.87
CA SER A 410 -6.56 -10.78 0.66
C SER A 410 -7.18 -11.72 -0.36
N GLU A 411 -6.41 -12.18 -1.34
CA GLU A 411 -6.90 -13.10 -2.38
C GLU A 411 -7.18 -14.47 -1.78
N TRP A 412 -6.35 -14.95 -0.86
CA TRP A 412 -6.47 -16.28 -0.26
C TRP A 412 -7.81 -16.52 0.42
N PHE A 413 -8.30 -15.58 1.23
CA PHE A 413 -9.58 -15.76 1.93
C PHE A 413 -10.79 -15.39 1.07
N LYS A 414 -10.58 -14.71 -0.07
CA LYS A 414 -11.65 -14.45 -1.06
C LYS A 414 -11.97 -15.69 -1.88
N GLU A 415 -11.13 -16.72 -1.82
CA GLU A 415 -11.34 -18.02 -2.44
C GLU A 415 -12.02 -19.00 -1.49
N HIS A 416 -12.50 -20.10 -2.08
CA HIS A 416 -13.05 -21.19 -1.28
C HIS A 416 -11.93 -21.89 -0.50
N CYS A 417 -12.18 -22.09 0.79
CA CYS A 417 -11.25 -22.80 1.65
C CYS A 417 -11.16 -24.28 1.20
N PRO A 418 -9.95 -24.84 1.00
CA PRO A 418 -9.77 -26.27 0.74
C PRO A 418 -10.42 -27.15 1.81
N GLN A 419 -11.13 -28.20 1.38
CA GLN A 419 -11.89 -29.07 2.29
C GLN A 419 -10.99 -29.86 3.27
N SER A 420 -9.72 -30.09 2.90
CA SER A 420 -8.72 -30.77 3.72
C SER A 420 -8.32 -30.00 4.98
N TYR A 421 -8.54 -28.68 5.03
CA TYR A 421 -8.15 -27.87 6.17
C TYR A 421 -9.06 -28.07 7.38
N PRO A 422 -8.53 -27.96 8.62
CA PRO A 422 -9.31 -28.16 9.83
C PRO A 422 -10.39 -27.08 10.01
N VAL A 423 -11.42 -27.41 10.80
CA VAL A 423 -12.58 -26.53 11.09
C VAL A 423 -12.14 -25.12 11.53
N LYS A 424 -11.10 -25.03 12.37
CA LYS A 424 -10.54 -23.75 12.84
C LYS A 424 -10.18 -22.82 11.68
N VAL A 425 -9.53 -23.34 10.65
CA VAL A 425 -9.10 -22.55 9.48
C VAL A 425 -10.32 -22.14 8.66
N ARG A 426 -11.27 -23.07 8.42
CA ARG A 426 -12.50 -22.77 7.69
C ARG A 426 -13.33 -21.66 8.35
N VAL A 427 -13.41 -21.67 9.69
CA VAL A 427 -14.06 -20.59 10.45
C VAL A 427 -13.30 -19.27 10.33
N SER A 428 -11.96 -19.29 10.31
CA SER A 428 -11.17 -18.09 10.06
C SER A 428 -11.43 -17.49 8.67
N TYR A 429 -11.51 -18.31 7.61
CA TYR A 429 -11.87 -17.85 6.27
C TYR A 429 -13.24 -17.14 6.27
N GLN A 430 -14.25 -17.77 6.87
CA GLN A 430 -15.59 -17.17 6.99
C GLN A 430 -15.59 -15.83 7.76
N LYS A 431 -14.79 -15.72 8.83
CA LYS A 431 -14.66 -14.47 9.60
C LYS A 431 -13.96 -13.37 8.81
N LEU A 432 -12.89 -13.69 8.09
CA LEU A 432 -12.20 -12.72 7.23
C LEU A 432 -13.09 -12.24 6.09
N LEU A 433 -13.83 -13.15 5.45
CA LEU A 433 -14.86 -12.81 4.47
C LEU A 433 -15.94 -11.91 5.06
N LYS A 434 -16.40 -12.19 6.28
CA LYS A 434 -17.38 -11.35 6.98
C LYS A 434 -16.86 -9.92 7.16
N CYS A 435 -15.61 -9.76 7.61
CA CYS A 435 -14.98 -8.45 7.73
C CYS A 435 -14.87 -7.73 6.38
N TYR A 436 -14.46 -8.44 5.32
CA TYR A 436 -14.39 -7.89 3.96
C TYR A 436 -15.75 -7.39 3.46
N VAL A 437 -16.80 -8.21 3.59
CA VAL A 437 -18.16 -7.87 3.14
C VAL A 437 -18.71 -6.69 3.94
N LEU A 438 -18.48 -6.62 5.26
CA LEU A 438 -18.92 -5.48 6.07
C LEU A 438 -18.20 -4.18 5.71
N ASN A 439 -16.90 -4.25 5.40
CA ASN A 439 -16.12 -3.10 4.95
C ASN A 439 -16.64 -2.57 3.61
N GLU A 440 -16.91 -3.45 2.64
CA GLU A 440 -17.45 -3.07 1.33
C GLU A 440 -18.89 -2.55 1.44
N LEU A 441 -19.74 -3.17 2.26
CA LEU A 441 -21.15 -2.78 2.42
C LEU A 441 -21.31 -1.39 3.03
N HIS A 442 -20.48 -1.05 4.02
CA HIS A 442 -20.52 0.24 4.71
C HIS A 442 -19.54 1.27 4.14
N SER A 443 -18.85 0.92 3.04
CA SER A 443 -17.96 1.85 2.35
C SER A 443 -18.75 3.05 1.83
N ARG A 444 -18.33 4.25 2.25
CA ARG A 444 -18.87 5.53 1.76
C ARG A 444 -17.75 6.30 1.08
N PRO A 445 -18.04 7.01 -0.02
CA PRO A 445 -17.04 7.87 -0.64
C PRO A 445 -16.53 8.90 0.38
N PRO A 446 -15.21 9.14 0.44
CA PRO A 446 -14.65 10.07 1.41
C PRO A 446 -15.20 11.48 1.15
N LYS A 447 -15.65 12.15 2.22
CA LYS A 447 -16.13 13.53 2.13
C LYS A 447 -14.96 14.46 1.78
N SER A 448 -15.19 15.39 0.87
CA SER A 448 -14.20 16.41 0.54
C SER A 448 -13.98 17.33 1.76
N HIS A 449 -12.74 17.40 2.24
CA HIS A 449 -12.33 18.25 3.34
C HIS A 449 -11.12 19.10 2.96
N LYS A 450 -10.98 20.27 3.58
CA LYS A 450 -9.76 21.09 3.44
C LYS A 450 -8.57 20.32 4.00
N LYS A 451 -7.53 20.13 3.17
CA LYS A 451 -6.30 19.42 3.57
C LYS A 451 -5.61 20.19 4.70
N LYS A 452 -5.47 19.55 5.86
CA LYS A 452 -4.72 20.05 7.02
C LYS A 452 -3.43 19.24 7.14
N HIS A 453 -2.29 19.89 6.99
CA HIS A 453 -0.98 19.24 7.05
C HIS A 453 -0.30 19.55 8.39
N LEU A 454 -0.53 18.70 9.40
CA LEU A 454 -0.03 18.91 10.76
C LEU A 454 1.49 19.14 10.79
N PHE A 455 2.28 18.22 10.24
CA PHE A 455 3.74 18.34 10.26
C PHE A 455 4.27 19.52 9.45
N ARG A 456 3.59 19.93 8.38
CA ARG A 456 3.97 21.14 7.65
C ARG A 456 3.73 22.40 8.49
N SER A 457 2.62 22.44 9.23
CA SER A 457 2.32 23.54 10.16
C SER A 457 3.29 23.57 11.35
N VAL A 458 3.62 22.40 11.90
CA VAL A 458 4.53 22.26 13.04
C VAL A 458 5.98 22.58 12.63
N ALA A 459 6.45 22.06 11.50
CA ALA A 459 7.79 22.33 10.97
C ALA A 459 8.01 23.81 10.64
N ALA A 460 6.96 24.54 10.25
CA ALA A 460 7.04 25.98 10.02
C ALA A 460 7.32 26.79 11.30
N THR A 461 7.02 26.24 12.48
CA THR A 461 7.28 26.93 13.76
C THR A 461 8.74 26.82 14.18
N LYS A 462 9.29 27.84 14.86
CA LYS A 462 10.69 27.82 15.36
C LYS A 462 11.02 26.71 16.37
N PHE A 463 9.99 26.06 16.92
CA PHE A 463 10.14 25.07 17.99
C PHE A 463 10.43 23.65 17.48
N PHE A 464 10.40 23.44 16.17
CA PHE A 464 10.68 22.14 15.57
C PHE A 464 11.81 22.22 14.56
N GLN A 465 12.65 21.19 14.54
CA GLN A 465 13.73 21.02 13.58
C GLN A 465 13.61 19.66 12.88
N SER A 466 14.15 19.59 11.67
CA SER A 466 14.14 18.37 10.86
C SER A 466 15.52 17.74 10.86
N ILE A 467 15.56 16.42 10.84
CA ILE A 467 16.78 15.61 10.91
C ILE A 467 16.54 14.24 10.29
N GLU A 468 17.60 13.52 9.97
CA GLU A 468 17.55 12.11 9.55
C GLU A 468 18.18 11.26 10.64
N LEU A 469 17.46 10.23 11.10
CA LEU A 469 17.88 9.33 12.18
C LEU A 469 17.52 7.88 11.82
N ASP A 470 18.26 6.93 12.38
CA ASP A 470 17.87 5.53 12.34
C ASP A 470 16.50 5.33 13.04
N TRP A 471 15.66 4.47 12.46
CA TRP A 471 14.35 4.14 13.00
C TRP A 471 14.42 3.59 14.42
N VAL A 472 15.44 2.78 14.74
CA VAL A 472 15.63 2.24 16.10
C VAL A 472 15.91 3.36 17.10
N GLU A 473 16.76 4.32 16.72
CA GLU A 473 17.04 5.51 17.53
C GLU A 473 15.77 6.34 17.76
N ALA A 474 15.00 6.60 16.70
CA ALA A 474 13.72 7.30 16.80
C ALA A 474 12.71 6.55 17.70
N GLY A 475 12.70 5.22 17.65
CA GLY A 475 11.86 4.38 18.50
C GLY A 475 12.23 4.48 19.98
N LEU A 476 13.51 4.34 20.31
CA LEU A 476 14.01 4.51 21.68
C LEU A 476 13.71 5.90 22.24
N GLN A 477 13.84 6.94 21.40
CA GLN A 477 13.47 8.31 21.79
C GLN A 477 11.97 8.43 22.11
N VAL A 478 11.09 7.88 21.27
CA VAL A 478 9.63 7.93 21.50
C VAL A 478 9.24 7.16 22.77
N CYS A 479 9.84 6.00 23.02
CA CYS A 479 9.63 5.23 24.26
C CYS A 479 10.06 6.03 25.50
N ARG A 480 11.28 6.58 25.51
CA ARG A 480 11.81 7.41 26.62
C ARG A 480 10.94 8.65 26.85
N GLN A 481 10.54 9.33 25.78
CA GLN A 481 9.64 10.49 25.84
C GLN A 481 8.28 10.12 26.42
N GLY A 482 7.68 9.02 25.97
CA GLY A 482 6.39 8.54 26.45
C GLY A 482 6.43 8.22 27.95
N HIS A 483 7.42 7.45 28.40
CA HIS A 483 7.63 7.13 29.80
C HIS A 483 7.79 8.41 30.65
N ASN A 484 8.69 9.32 30.24
CA ASN A 484 8.91 10.58 30.96
C ASN A 484 7.64 11.45 31.05
N MET A 485 6.84 11.52 29.99
CA MET A 485 5.59 12.29 30.00
C MET A 485 4.56 11.70 30.97
N LEU A 486 4.43 10.38 31.01
CA LEU A 486 3.52 9.69 31.93
C LEU A 486 4.00 9.82 33.37
N ASN A 487 5.30 9.65 33.61
CA ASN A 487 5.88 9.82 34.94
C ASN A 487 5.73 11.27 35.45
N LEU A 488 5.98 12.27 34.59
CA LEU A 488 5.71 13.67 34.93
C LEU A 488 4.23 13.93 35.26
N LEU A 489 3.30 13.19 34.65
CA LEU A 489 1.86 13.31 34.94
C LEU A 489 1.52 12.73 36.32
N ILE A 490 2.14 11.59 36.69
CA ILE A 490 2.02 10.95 38.01
C ILE A 490 2.52 11.92 39.09
N HIS A 491 3.74 12.44 38.94
CA HIS A 491 4.31 13.41 39.86
C HIS A 491 3.51 14.71 39.93
N ARG A 492 2.99 15.22 38.81
CA ARG A 492 2.14 16.42 38.79
C ARG A 492 0.82 16.23 39.55
N LYS A 493 0.31 14.99 39.61
CA LYS A 493 -0.88 14.64 40.40
C LYS A 493 -0.58 14.33 41.86
N GLY A 494 0.69 14.38 42.29
CA GLY A 494 1.09 14.09 43.66
C GLY A 494 1.03 12.60 44.03
N LEU A 495 1.06 11.70 43.04
CA LEU A 495 0.93 10.25 43.22
C LEU A 495 2.29 9.59 43.48
N ASN A 496 2.96 9.96 44.58
CA ASN A 496 4.33 9.50 44.86
C ASN A 496 4.44 8.01 45.26
N TYR A 497 3.32 7.36 45.51
CA TYR A 497 3.24 5.93 45.84
C TYR A 497 3.11 5.03 44.61
N LEU A 498 2.91 5.62 43.42
CA LEU A 498 2.80 4.89 42.17
C LEU A 498 4.15 4.93 41.46
N HIS A 499 4.72 3.76 41.20
CA HIS A 499 5.88 3.60 40.33
C HIS A 499 5.40 3.16 38.94
N LEU A 500 5.96 3.77 37.91
CA LEU A 500 5.78 3.34 36.52
C LEU A 500 7.09 2.66 36.12
N ASP A 501 7.00 1.38 35.83
CA ASP A 501 8.08 0.59 35.24
C ASP A 501 8.36 1.01 33.79
N TYR A 502 9.38 0.42 33.17
CA TYR A 502 9.80 0.81 31.82
C TYR A 502 9.03 0.10 30.68
N ILE A 503 8.15 -0.86 30.98
CA ILE A 503 7.48 -1.75 30.00
C ILE A 503 6.02 -1.39 29.70
#